data_AF-U5DJS2-F1
#
_entry.id   AF-U5DJS2-F1
#
_cell.length_a   1.000
_cell.length_b   1.000
_cell.length_c   1.000
_cell.angle_alpha   90.00
_cell.angle_beta   90.00
_cell.angle_gamma   90.00
#
_symmetry.space_group_name_H-M   'P 1'
#
loop_
_entity.id
_entity.type
_entity.pdbx_description
1 polymer ?
#
loop_
_entity_poly.entity_id
_entity_poly.type
_entity_poly.pdbx_seq_one_letter_code
_entity_poly.pdbx_strand_id
1 'polypeptide(L)'
;MNAKLAFLSAIGVALTLGAGSAIANPVATDAIAQASEKDAVVTFSCDQVDGQPVTLASIDRSGSVESRPVLNWDDAYFTSAEETEQICQQVASKLQSYYDNGELAELTLVAEDVAGEPTVCLEQEQDSGCSEGRVLFSFSNVSNPQFALNNIMEPEDRTTQVLRGDFKARLGFGFLPF
;
A
#
# COMPACT_ATOMS: atom_id res chain seq x y z
N MET A 1 24.57 0.20 -38.36
CA MET A 1 25.14 1.45 -37.81
C MET A 1 25.19 1.26 -36.29
N ASN A 2 26.18 0.52 -35.77
CA ASN A 2 27.50 0.95 -35.27
C ASN A 2 27.46 2.01 -34.15
N ALA A 3 27.69 1.58 -32.91
CA ALA A 3 28.51 2.33 -31.96
C ALA A 3 29.21 1.34 -31.01
N LYS A 4 30.50 1.09 -31.30
CA LYS A 4 31.45 0.41 -30.42
C LYS A 4 31.89 1.41 -29.34
N LEU A 5 31.80 1.04 -28.07
CA LEU A 5 32.49 1.74 -26.98
C LEU A 5 33.63 0.86 -26.48
N ALA A 6 34.85 1.26 -26.83
CA ALA A 6 36.09 0.64 -26.41
C ALA A 6 36.45 1.16 -25.01
N PHE A 7 36.57 0.26 -24.04
CA PHE A 7 37.21 0.56 -22.75
C PHE A 7 38.70 0.21 -22.86
N LEU A 8 39.55 1.23 -22.89
CA LEU A 8 40.99 1.13 -22.66
C LEU A 8 41.26 1.71 -21.28
N SER A 9 41.60 0.88 -20.30
CA SER A 9 42.22 1.33 -19.06
C SER A 9 43.64 0.77 -19.01
N ALA A 10 44.62 1.68 -19.10
CA ALA A 10 46.03 1.37 -18.98
C ALA A 10 46.38 1.06 -17.52
N ILE A 11 46.83 -0.17 -17.24
CA ILE A 11 47.37 -0.54 -15.94
C ILE A 11 48.85 -0.15 -15.92
N GLY A 12 49.18 0.98 -15.30
CA GLY A 12 50.55 1.34 -14.96
C GLY A 12 50.96 0.62 -13.67
N VAL A 13 51.74 -0.46 -13.79
CA VAL A 13 52.35 -1.12 -12.62
C VAL A 13 53.67 -0.41 -12.31
N ALA A 14 53.72 0.33 -11.21
CA ALA A 14 54.96 0.85 -10.65
C ALA A 14 55.54 -0.16 -9.65
N LEU A 15 56.72 -0.71 -9.93
CA LEU A 15 57.50 -1.56 -9.03
C LEU A 15 58.37 -0.69 -8.12
N THR A 16 57.98 -0.53 -6.85
CA THR A 16 58.85 0.03 -5.81
C THR A 16 59.35 -1.08 -4.88
N LEU A 17 60.67 -1.28 -4.87
CA LEU A 17 61.38 -2.14 -3.94
C LEU A 17 61.47 -1.43 -2.57
N GLY A 18 60.81 -1.97 -1.56
CA GLY A 18 60.88 -1.47 -0.17
C GLY A 18 60.63 -2.60 0.82
N ALA A 19 61.67 -2.97 1.56
CA ALA A 19 61.60 -3.94 2.66
C ALA A 19 60.90 -3.31 3.88
N GLY A 20 59.85 -3.96 4.37
CA GLY A 20 59.11 -3.55 5.57
C GLY A 20 57.83 -4.35 5.72
N SER A 21 57.88 -5.50 6.39
CA SER A 21 56.72 -6.35 6.66
C SER A 21 55.92 -5.79 7.84
N ALA A 22 54.92 -4.96 7.54
CA ALA A 22 53.77 -4.74 8.41
C ALA A 22 52.51 -5.02 7.58
N ILE A 23 51.94 -6.22 7.76
CA ILE A 23 50.65 -6.62 7.19
C ILE A 23 49.54 -5.87 7.91
N ALA A 24 49.25 -4.65 7.44
CA ALA A 24 48.01 -3.96 7.75
C ALA A 24 46.93 -4.50 6.80
N ASN A 25 46.08 -5.42 7.29
CA ASN A 25 44.89 -5.83 6.56
C ASN A 25 43.97 -4.60 6.40
N PRO A 26 43.62 -4.18 5.18
CA PRO A 26 42.51 -3.26 5.02
C PRO A 26 41.24 -4.02 5.41
N VAL A 27 40.64 -3.65 6.54
CA VAL A 27 39.26 -4.04 6.85
C VAL A 27 38.40 -3.38 5.79
N ALA A 28 37.95 -4.18 4.80
CA ALA A 28 36.90 -3.79 3.89
C ALA A 28 35.69 -3.43 4.75
N THR A 29 35.42 -2.13 4.84
CA THR A 29 34.18 -1.65 5.47
C THR A 29 33.13 -1.86 4.40
N ASP A 30 32.40 -2.97 4.47
CA ASP A 30 31.18 -3.14 3.67
C ASP A 30 30.24 -2.00 4.07
N ALA A 31 30.14 -1.02 3.18
CA ALA A 31 29.09 -0.03 3.24
C ALA A 31 27.78 -0.78 3.00
N ILE A 32 27.12 -1.17 4.09
CA ILE A 32 25.73 -1.61 4.06
C ILE A 32 24.96 -0.41 3.52
N ALA A 33 24.57 -0.47 2.24
CA ALA A 33 23.62 0.46 1.67
C ALA A 33 22.33 0.32 2.49
N GLN A 34 22.13 1.22 3.44
CA GLN A 34 20.85 1.41 4.08
C GLN A 34 19.93 1.94 2.98
N ALA A 35 19.15 1.04 2.37
CA ALA A 35 18.01 1.44 1.56
C ALA A 35 17.18 2.39 2.42
N SER A 36 17.17 3.66 2.03
CA SER A 36 16.38 4.66 2.75
C SER A 36 14.91 4.33 2.50
N GLU A 37 14.11 4.22 3.56
CA GLU A 37 12.65 4.08 3.49
C GLU A 37 11.97 5.23 2.69
N LYS A 38 12.75 6.27 2.37
CA LYS A 38 12.36 7.50 1.69
C LYS A 38 12.12 7.39 0.18
N ASP A 39 12.43 6.25 -0.44
CA ASP A 39 12.27 6.03 -1.89
C ASP A 39 11.12 5.06 -2.23
N ALA A 40 10.26 4.76 -1.26
CA ALA A 40 9.12 3.87 -1.44
C ALA A 40 7.95 4.61 -2.11
N VAL A 41 7.48 4.09 -3.25
CA VAL A 41 6.30 4.62 -3.96
C VAL A 41 5.10 3.72 -3.66
N VAL A 42 4.03 4.30 -3.11
CA VAL A 42 2.78 3.59 -2.87
C VAL A 42 1.79 3.86 -4.00
N THR A 43 1.17 2.79 -4.50
CA THR A 43 0.13 2.85 -5.51
C THR A 43 -1.09 2.04 -5.07
N PHE A 44 -2.28 2.63 -5.20
CA PHE A 44 -3.55 1.94 -5.06
C PHE A 44 -4.12 1.62 -6.45
N SER A 45 -4.43 0.35 -6.70
CA SER A 45 -5.01 -0.12 -7.96
C SER A 45 -6.27 -0.95 -7.72
N CYS A 46 -7.11 -1.05 -8.75
CA CYS A 46 -8.15 -2.06 -8.84
C CYS A 46 -7.70 -3.10 -9.86
N ASP A 47 -7.58 -4.35 -9.43
CA ASP A 47 -7.14 -5.48 -10.25
C ASP A 47 -8.14 -6.63 -10.17
N GLN A 48 -8.02 -7.62 -11.06
CA GLN A 48 -8.86 -8.81 -11.08
C GLN A 48 -8.10 -10.00 -10.50
N VAL A 49 -8.59 -10.57 -9.40
CA VAL A 49 -8.05 -11.77 -8.76
C VAL A 49 -9.13 -12.85 -8.74
N ASP A 50 -8.86 -13.98 -9.40
CA ASP A 50 -9.82 -15.08 -9.56
C ASP A 50 -11.21 -14.65 -10.11
N GLY A 51 -11.22 -13.59 -10.93
CA GLY A 51 -12.44 -13.04 -11.54
C GLY A 51 -13.25 -12.12 -10.62
N GLN A 52 -12.70 -11.74 -9.47
CA GLN A 52 -13.27 -10.74 -8.58
C GLN A 52 -12.40 -9.48 -8.58
N PRO A 53 -13.01 -8.28 -8.59
CA PRO A 53 -12.26 -7.05 -8.42
C PRO A 53 -11.65 -7.01 -7.01
N VAL A 54 -10.41 -6.54 -6.92
CA VAL A 54 -9.66 -6.38 -5.67
C VAL A 54 -8.95 -5.03 -5.70
N THR A 55 -9.13 -4.23 -4.64
CA THR A 55 -8.29 -3.05 -4.41
C THR A 55 -6.97 -3.51 -3.80
N LEU A 56 -5.85 -3.23 -4.48
CA LEU A 56 -4.51 -3.55 -4.03
C LEU A 56 -3.78 -2.29 -3.59
N ALA A 57 -3.00 -2.40 -2.51
CA ALA A 57 -1.95 -1.45 -2.16
C ALA A 57 -0.60 -2.05 -2.55
N SER A 58 0.16 -1.34 -3.38
CA SER A 58 1.47 -1.77 -3.87
C SER A 58 2.54 -0.80 -3.42
N ILE A 59 3.68 -1.32 -2.96
CA ILE A 59 4.86 -0.53 -2.60
C ILE A 59 6.01 -0.93 -3.48
N ASP A 60 6.54 0.01 -4.26
CA ASP A 60 7.81 -0.15 -4.95
C ASP A 60 8.94 0.40 -4.07
N ARG A 61 9.83 -0.49 -3.62
CA ARG A 61 11.10 -0.12 -2.98
C ARG A 61 12.25 -0.48 -3.91
N SER A 62 12.82 0.54 -4.58
CA SER A 62 14.00 0.37 -5.44
C SER A 62 13.85 -0.74 -6.50
N GLY A 63 12.66 -0.86 -7.11
CA GLY A 63 12.33 -1.83 -8.15
C GLY A 63 11.79 -3.17 -7.62
N SER A 64 11.64 -3.32 -6.30
CA SER A 64 10.96 -4.47 -5.68
C SER A 64 9.55 -4.07 -5.30
N VAL A 65 8.55 -4.62 -6.00
CA VAL A 65 7.14 -4.33 -5.76
C VAL A 65 6.51 -5.37 -4.85
N GLU A 66 5.96 -4.92 -3.73
CA GLU A 66 5.16 -5.72 -2.81
C GLU A 66 3.70 -5.25 -2.86
N SER A 67 2.77 -6.14 -3.24
CA SER A 67 1.34 -5.83 -3.28
C SER A 67 0.58 -6.60 -2.20
N ARG A 68 -0.45 -5.97 -1.63
CA ARG A 68 -1.36 -6.56 -0.66
C ARG A 68 -2.82 -6.19 -0.98
N PRO A 69 -3.76 -7.14 -0.87
CA PRO A 69 -5.19 -6.83 -0.89
C PRO A 69 -5.56 -5.86 0.23
N VAL A 70 -6.43 -4.91 -0.11
CA VAL A 70 -7.06 -3.98 0.83
C VAL A 70 -8.55 -4.32 0.93
N LEU A 71 -9.22 -4.47 -0.22
CA LEU A 71 -10.64 -4.81 -0.34
C LEU A 71 -10.81 -5.87 -1.43
N ASN A 72 -11.39 -7.01 -1.08
CA ASN A 72 -11.83 -8.08 -1.98
C ASN A 72 -13.33 -7.89 -2.23
N TRP A 73 -13.68 -7.40 -3.40
CA TRP A 73 -15.04 -6.97 -3.69
C TRP A 73 -15.95 -8.16 -4.02
N ASP A 74 -17.16 -8.15 -3.45
CA ASP A 74 -18.19 -9.17 -3.68
C ASP A 74 -19.43 -8.53 -4.29
N ASP A 75 -19.80 -8.99 -5.48
CA ASP A 75 -20.98 -8.54 -6.22
C ASP A 75 -22.28 -8.67 -5.44
N ALA A 76 -22.35 -9.57 -4.44
CA ALA A 76 -23.51 -9.73 -3.59
C ALA A 76 -23.88 -8.47 -2.78
N TYR A 77 -22.93 -7.55 -2.58
CA TYR A 77 -23.18 -6.30 -1.84
C TYR A 77 -23.57 -5.12 -2.76
N PHE A 78 -23.51 -5.31 -4.07
CA PHE A 78 -23.78 -4.30 -5.09
C PHE A 78 -24.90 -4.78 -6.03
N THR A 79 -25.29 -3.95 -7.00
CA THR A 79 -26.40 -4.24 -7.92
C THR A 79 -25.94 -5.12 -9.09
N SER A 80 -24.66 -5.07 -9.46
CA SER A 80 -24.09 -5.85 -10.56
C SER A 80 -22.57 -5.92 -10.50
N ALA A 81 -21.97 -6.90 -11.18
CA ALA A 81 -20.51 -7.01 -11.32
C ALA A 81 -19.87 -5.78 -11.98
N GLU A 82 -20.55 -5.16 -12.94
CA GLU A 82 -20.07 -3.94 -13.58
C GLU A 82 -20.00 -2.76 -12.59
N GLU A 83 -21.02 -2.64 -11.72
CA GLU A 83 -21.01 -1.65 -10.65
C GLU A 83 -19.89 -1.93 -9.63
N THR A 84 -19.71 -3.19 -9.23
CA THR A 84 -18.62 -3.59 -8.32
C THR A 84 -17.25 -3.17 -8.88
N GLU A 85 -17.00 -3.43 -10.16
CA GLU A 85 -15.74 -3.05 -10.83
C GLU A 85 -15.57 -1.52 -10.88
N GLN A 86 -16.63 -0.79 -11.22
CA GLN A 86 -16.61 0.68 -11.22
C GLN A 86 -16.33 1.26 -9.83
N ILE A 87 -16.90 0.66 -8.77
CA ILE A 87 -16.67 1.08 -7.38
C ILE A 87 -15.22 0.78 -6.99
N CYS A 88 -14.71 -0.41 -7.31
CA CYS A 88 -13.32 -0.79 -7.05
C CYS A 88 -12.33 0.22 -7.67
N GLN A 89 -12.56 0.63 -8.93
CA GLN A 89 -11.75 1.64 -9.61
C GLN A 89 -11.85 3.02 -8.92
N GLN A 90 -13.06 3.45 -8.57
CA GLN A 90 -13.29 4.72 -7.88
C GLN A 90 -12.59 4.76 -6.52
N VAL A 91 -12.69 3.68 -5.75
CA VAL A 91 -12.08 3.59 -4.42
C VAL A 91 -10.57 3.58 -4.52
N ALA A 92 -9.97 2.80 -5.43
CA ALA A 92 -8.54 2.83 -5.67
C ALA A 92 -8.06 4.25 -6.03
N SER A 93 -8.78 4.96 -6.91
CA SER A 93 -8.45 6.34 -7.28
C SER A 93 -8.57 7.34 -6.13
N LYS A 94 -9.60 7.23 -5.29
CA LYS A 94 -9.75 8.06 -4.08
C LYS A 94 -8.62 7.82 -3.09
N LEU A 95 -8.30 6.55 -2.81
CA LEU A 95 -7.20 6.18 -1.92
C LEU A 95 -5.85 6.69 -2.43
N GLN A 96 -5.59 6.57 -3.73
CA GLN A 96 -4.41 7.17 -4.34
C GLN A 96 -4.37 8.69 -4.12
N SER A 97 -5.50 9.38 -4.33
CA SER A 97 -5.57 10.82 -4.15
C SER A 97 -5.31 11.24 -2.70
N TYR A 98 -5.86 10.51 -1.73
CA TYR A 98 -5.57 10.77 -0.31
C TYR A 98 -4.09 10.54 0.02
N TYR A 99 -3.48 9.49 -0.54
CA TYR A 99 -2.05 9.22 -0.36
C TYR A 99 -1.18 10.32 -0.99
N ASP A 100 -1.43 10.70 -2.24
CA ASP A 100 -0.67 11.71 -2.97
C ASP A 100 -0.75 13.10 -2.31
N ASN A 101 -1.88 13.40 -1.66
CA ASN A 101 -2.09 14.63 -0.91
C ASN A 101 -1.52 14.60 0.53
N GLY A 102 -0.98 13.46 0.98
CA GLY A 102 -0.51 13.28 2.37
C GLY A 102 -1.64 13.26 3.40
N GLU A 103 -2.86 12.97 2.97
CA GLU A 103 -4.07 12.89 3.81
C GLU A 103 -4.34 11.45 4.29
N LEU A 104 -3.55 10.49 3.85
CA LEU A 104 -3.60 9.10 4.27
C LEU A 104 -2.43 8.81 5.21
N ALA A 105 -2.58 9.12 6.50
CA ALA A 105 -1.60 8.76 7.53
C ALA A 105 -1.80 7.32 8.04
N GLU A 106 -3.03 6.84 7.93
CA GLU A 106 -3.48 5.49 8.24
C GLU A 106 -4.66 5.19 7.33
N LEU A 107 -4.81 3.94 6.93
CA LEU A 107 -6.02 3.49 6.24
C LEU A 107 -6.97 2.83 7.23
N THR A 108 -7.76 3.66 7.89
CA THR A 108 -8.86 3.25 8.77
C THR A 108 -10.17 3.36 8.01
N LEU A 109 -10.89 2.25 7.87
CA LEU A 109 -12.20 2.25 7.24
C LEU A 109 -13.29 2.13 8.31
N VAL A 110 -14.32 2.96 8.18
CA VAL A 110 -15.51 2.94 9.03
C VAL A 110 -16.75 2.78 8.16
N ALA A 111 -17.73 2.04 8.68
CA ALA A 111 -18.97 1.72 7.99
C ALA A 111 -20.16 2.18 8.85
N GLU A 112 -20.94 3.11 8.33
CA GLU A 112 -22.06 3.73 9.06
C GLU A 112 -23.26 3.95 8.12
N ASP A 113 -24.46 4.04 8.69
CA ASP A 113 -25.64 4.47 7.95
C ASP A 113 -25.66 6.01 7.84
N VAL A 114 -25.39 6.53 6.66
CA VAL A 114 -25.39 7.97 6.37
C VAL A 114 -26.65 8.29 5.56
N ALA A 115 -27.58 9.05 6.14
CA ALA A 115 -28.84 9.41 5.51
C ALA A 115 -29.70 8.23 4.99
N GLY A 116 -29.53 7.04 5.59
CA GLY A 116 -30.24 5.81 5.20
C GLY A 116 -29.53 5.00 4.12
N GLU A 117 -28.30 5.39 3.75
CA GLU A 117 -27.42 4.60 2.90
C GLU A 117 -26.30 3.95 3.73
N PRO A 118 -26.05 2.64 3.55
CA PRO A 118 -24.95 1.94 4.20
C PRO A 118 -23.61 2.35 3.54
N THR A 119 -22.88 3.27 4.18
CA THR A 119 -21.74 3.97 3.60
C THR A 119 -20.43 3.61 4.27
N VAL A 120 -19.36 3.54 3.49
CA VAL A 120 -17.98 3.34 3.95
C VAL A 120 -17.15 4.60 3.72
N CYS A 121 -16.46 5.05 4.77
CA CYS A 121 -15.60 6.23 4.74
C CYS A 121 -14.17 5.94 5.20
N LEU A 122 -13.26 6.82 4.78
CA LEU A 122 -11.93 6.92 5.34
C LEU A 122 -11.96 7.75 6.63
N GLU A 123 -11.57 7.15 7.75
CA GLU A 123 -11.44 7.84 9.02
C GLU A 123 -10.00 8.37 9.21
N GLN A 124 -9.84 9.57 9.79
CA GLN A 124 -8.54 10.09 10.22
C GLN A 124 -8.51 10.22 11.75
N GLU A 125 -7.32 10.27 12.35
CA GLU A 125 -7.13 10.32 13.81
C GLU A 125 -7.96 11.40 14.54
N GLN A 126 -8.27 12.51 13.87
CA GLN A 126 -8.98 13.65 14.46
C GLN A 126 -10.50 13.62 14.21
N ASP A 127 -10.97 12.73 13.33
CA ASP A 127 -12.37 12.61 12.96
C ASP A 127 -13.00 11.39 13.65
N SER A 128 -14.28 11.50 13.99
CA SER A 128 -15.08 10.37 14.45
C SER A 128 -16.22 10.13 13.45
N GLY A 129 -16.24 8.96 12.82
CA GLY A 129 -17.31 8.54 11.93
C GLY A 129 -17.19 9.03 10.48
N CYS A 130 -18.26 8.83 9.71
CA CYS A 130 -18.33 9.16 8.28
C CYS A 130 -18.54 10.66 8.04
N SER A 131 -17.48 11.37 7.65
CA SER A 131 -17.59 12.73 7.09
C SER A 131 -17.91 12.68 5.60
N GLU A 132 -18.84 13.52 5.11
CA GLU A 132 -19.27 13.55 3.70
C GLU A 132 -18.08 13.69 2.72
N GLY A 133 -17.04 14.42 3.10
CA GLY A 133 -15.83 14.62 2.28
C GLY A 133 -14.88 13.41 2.22
N ARG A 134 -15.17 12.34 2.96
CA ARG A 134 -14.33 11.14 3.09
C ARG A 134 -15.05 9.86 2.71
N VAL A 135 -16.23 9.98 2.11
CA VAL A 135 -17.00 8.84 1.60
C VAL A 135 -16.23 8.16 0.47
N LEU A 136 -15.94 6.88 0.65
CA LEU A 136 -15.31 6.06 -0.37
C LEU A 136 -16.39 5.47 -1.30
N PHE A 137 -17.38 4.79 -0.73
CA PHE A 137 -18.48 4.15 -1.45
C PHE A 137 -19.68 3.86 -0.53
N SER A 138 -20.82 3.51 -1.13
CA SER A 138 -21.99 2.98 -0.43
C SER A 138 -22.32 1.59 -0.94
N PHE A 139 -22.85 0.73 -0.08
CA PHE A 139 -23.41 -0.56 -0.45
C PHE A 139 -24.86 -0.39 -0.95
N SER A 140 -25.31 -1.29 -1.82
CA SER A 140 -26.68 -1.24 -2.37
C SER A 140 -27.62 -2.22 -1.67
N ASN A 141 -27.09 -3.34 -1.19
CA ASN A 141 -27.89 -4.50 -0.76
C ASN A 141 -27.52 -5.02 0.65
N VAL A 142 -27.27 -4.12 1.61
CA VAL A 142 -26.86 -4.53 2.97
C VAL A 142 -27.69 -3.85 4.05
N SER A 143 -28.00 -4.61 5.10
CA SER A 143 -28.66 -4.10 6.31
C SER A 143 -27.67 -3.82 7.44
N ASN A 144 -26.43 -4.27 7.30
CA ASN A 144 -25.35 -4.06 8.25
C ASN A 144 -24.07 -3.73 7.47
N PRO A 145 -23.77 -2.44 7.25
CA PRO A 145 -22.60 -2.01 6.50
C PRO A 145 -21.30 -2.48 7.14
N GLN A 146 -21.24 -2.54 8.47
CA GLN A 146 -20.05 -3.01 9.20
C GLN A 146 -19.76 -4.49 8.91
N PHE A 147 -20.79 -5.33 8.88
CA PHE A 147 -20.63 -6.75 8.55
C PHE A 147 -20.16 -6.93 7.10
N ALA A 148 -20.72 -6.17 6.16
CA ALA A 148 -20.32 -6.22 4.76
C ALA A 148 -18.86 -5.77 4.58
N LEU A 149 -18.47 -4.64 5.18
CA LEU A 149 -17.09 -4.16 5.17
C LEU A 149 -16.11 -5.20 5.72
N ASN A 150 -16.43 -5.84 6.85
CA ASN A 150 -15.59 -6.89 7.44
C ASN A 150 -15.41 -8.13 6.55
N ASN A 151 -16.36 -8.40 5.65
CA ASN A 151 -16.28 -9.55 4.76
C ASN A 151 -15.43 -9.27 3.52
N ILE A 152 -15.39 -8.01 3.06
CA ILE A 152 -14.56 -7.61 1.92
C ILE A 152 -13.13 -7.24 2.34
N MET A 153 -12.88 -6.91 3.60
CA MET A 153 -11.52 -6.71 4.11
C MET A 153 -10.77 -8.04 4.31
N GLU A 154 -9.47 -8.07 3.99
CA GLU A 154 -8.65 -9.29 4.09
C GLU A 154 -8.45 -9.74 5.56
N PRO A 155 -8.48 -11.05 5.87
CA PRO A 155 -8.43 -11.57 7.25
C PRO A 155 -7.10 -11.40 8.02
N GLU A 156 -5.96 -11.07 7.40
CA GLU A 156 -4.71 -10.82 8.16
C GLU A 156 -4.86 -9.64 9.15
N ASP A 157 -5.88 -8.80 8.94
CA ASP A 157 -6.23 -7.63 9.77
C ASP A 157 -7.35 -7.87 10.81
N ARG A 158 -7.76 -9.12 11.05
CA ARG A 158 -8.79 -9.43 12.07
C ARG A 158 -8.27 -9.40 13.53
N THR A 159 -6.96 -9.21 13.73
CA THR A 159 -6.34 -9.35 15.06
C THR A 159 -6.39 -8.09 15.94
N THR A 160 -6.80 -6.93 15.40
CA THR A 160 -7.06 -5.70 16.15
C THR A 160 -8.54 -5.42 16.41
N GLN A 161 -9.43 -6.39 16.16
CA GLN A 161 -10.85 -6.29 16.53
C GLN A 161 -11.03 -6.35 18.06
N VAL A 162 -10.78 -5.23 18.74
CA VAL A 162 -11.11 -5.09 20.16
C VAL A 162 -12.64 -5.05 20.26
N LEU A 163 -13.16 -6.13 20.83
CA LEU A 163 -14.55 -6.45 21.17
C LEU A 163 -15.22 -5.39 22.08
N ARG A 164 -15.46 -4.18 21.57
CA ARG A 164 -16.11 -3.14 22.39
C ARG A 164 -16.89 -2.09 21.60
N GLY A 165 -17.88 -2.51 20.82
CA GLY A 165 -18.99 -1.64 20.39
C GLY A 165 -18.68 -0.53 19.38
N ASP A 166 -17.43 -0.09 19.28
CA ASP A 166 -16.89 0.86 18.30
C ASP A 166 -15.86 0.10 17.45
N PHE A 167 -16.32 -0.52 16.36
CA PHE A 167 -15.47 -1.33 15.48
C PHE A 167 -14.86 -0.46 14.38
N LYS A 168 -13.75 0.20 14.69
CA LYS A 168 -12.87 0.81 13.69
C LYS A 168 -12.04 -0.30 13.04
N ALA A 169 -12.16 -0.49 11.73
CA ALA A 169 -11.31 -1.44 11.02
C ALA A 169 -9.98 -0.74 10.69
N ARG A 170 -9.03 -0.90 11.61
CA ARG A 170 -7.68 -0.36 11.50
C ARG A 170 -6.82 -1.36 10.75
N LEU A 171 -6.57 -1.09 9.48
CA LEU A 171 -5.63 -1.90 8.70
C LEU A 171 -4.22 -1.56 9.15
N GLY A 172 -3.57 -2.53 9.80
CA GLY A 172 -2.23 -2.40 10.34
C GLY A 172 -1.19 -2.47 9.24
N PHE A 173 -1.12 -1.42 8.41
CA PHE A 173 -0.14 -1.35 7.33
C PHE A 173 1.25 -0.99 7.83
N GLY A 174 1.83 -1.82 8.69
CA GLY A 174 3.24 -1.71 9.09
C GLY A 174 4.22 -1.81 7.90
N PHE A 175 3.72 -2.11 6.70
CA PHE A 175 4.49 -2.06 5.45
C PHE A 175 4.37 -0.71 4.70
N LEU A 176 3.31 0.08 4.89
CA LEU A 176 3.15 1.38 4.22
C LEU A 176 3.95 2.47 4.95
N PRO A 177 4.82 3.21 4.24
CA PRO A 177 5.60 4.31 4.81
C PRO A 177 4.72 5.57 4.85
N PHE A 178 3.90 5.70 5.89
CA PHE A 178 3.16 6.94 6.18
C PHE A 178 4.02 7.90 7.02
#